data_AF-A0A1L9SK30-F1
#
_entry.id   AF-A0A1L9SK30-F1
#
_cell.length_a   1.000
_cell.length_b   1.000
_cell.length_c   1.000
_cell.angle_alpha   90.00
_cell.angle_beta   90.00
_cell.angle_gamma   90.00
#
_symmetry.space_group_name_H-M   'P 1'
#
loop_
_entity.id
_entity.type
_entity.pdbx_description
1 polymer ?
#
loop_
_entity_poly.entity_id
_entity_poly.type
_entity_poly.pdbx_seq_one_letter_code
_entity_poly.pdbx_strand_id
1 'polypeptide(L)'
;MCWQFPLLGIVVDFGHYFVHRAMHSKFWYEHIHYVHHSLNDGGPLTAYYSHPLDFLLGITAPVVLGWWTIHGDLKAFLVYVFLAQVGALYIHSGQSWLGNKWHYQHHAKLKRVYGLFGISDFCLK
;
A
#
# COMPACT_ATOMS: atom_id res chain seq x y z
N MET A 1 -21.30 -6.77 5.81
CA MET A 1 -20.18 -7.25 4.97
C MET A 1 -19.83 -6.21 3.90
N CYS A 2 -20.69 -5.92 2.92
CA CYS A 2 -20.32 -5.01 1.81
C CYS A 2 -19.98 -3.57 2.27
N TRP A 3 -20.64 -3.07 3.30
CA TRP A 3 -20.37 -1.74 3.86
C TRP A 3 -18.99 -1.61 4.51
N GLN A 4 -18.34 -2.73 4.88
CA GLN A 4 -17.02 -2.71 5.52
C GLN A 4 -15.89 -2.40 4.54
N PHE A 5 -16.03 -2.77 3.26
CA PHE A 5 -14.99 -2.54 2.25
C PHE A 5 -14.62 -1.07 2.04
N PRO A 6 -15.56 -0.13 1.82
CA PRO A 6 -15.19 1.27 1.63
C PRO A 6 -14.56 1.89 2.90
N LEU A 7 -15.08 1.57 4.09
CA LEU A 7 -14.51 2.06 5.35
C LEU A 7 -13.11 1.50 5.58
N LEU A 8 -12.92 0.19 5.36
CA LEU A 8 -11.62 -0.46 5.48
C LEU A 8 -10.63 0.13 4.47
N GLY A 9 -11.06 0.35 3.23
CA GLY A 9 -10.25 0.99 2.19
C GLY A 9 -9.74 2.37 2.60
N ILE A 10 -10.60 3.20 3.21
CA ILE A 10 -10.20 4.54 3.70
C ILE A 10 -9.19 4.42 4.85
N VAL A 11 -9.47 3.61 5.87
CA VAL A 11 -8.58 3.48 7.03
C VAL A 11 -7.22 2.92 6.62
N VAL A 12 -7.21 1.91 5.75
CA VAL A 12 -5.98 1.31 5.22
C VAL A 12 -5.20 2.29 4.37
N ASP A 13 -5.87 3.08 3.52
CA ASP A 13 -5.19 4.06 2.66
C ASP A 13 -4.44 5.11 3.48
N PHE A 14 -5.08 5.67 4.51
CA PHE A 14 -4.44 6.65 5.40
C PHE A 14 -3.36 6.01 6.28
N GLY A 15 -3.60 4.82 6.81
CA GLY A 15 -2.61 4.09 7.59
C GLY A 15 -1.36 3.78 6.77
N HIS A 16 -1.55 3.28 5.55
CA HIS A 16 -0.47 3.03 4.59
C HIS A 16 0.27 4.32 4.24
N TYR A 17 -0.45 5.42 3.94
CA TYR A 17 0.16 6.71 3.62
C TYR A 17 1.16 7.18 4.67
N PHE A 18 0.79 7.16 5.95
CA PHE A 18 1.68 7.65 7.01
C PHE A 18 2.90 6.74 7.20
N VAL A 19 2.69 5.42 7.23
CA VAL A 19 3.79 4.47 7.37
C VAL A 19 4.72 4.55 6.17
N HIS A 20 4.17 4.52 4.96
CA HIS A 20 4.94 4.59 3.72
C HIS A 20 5.71 5.91 3.63
N ARG A 21 5.09 7.05 3.93
CA ARG A 21 5.80 8.35 3.99
C ARG A 21 6.93 8.34 5.03
N ALA A 22 6.73 7.72 6.20
CA ALA A 22 7.78 7.57 7.21
C ALA A 22 8.90 6.63 6.74
N MET A 23 8.57 5.58 5.99
CA MET A 23 9.54 4.65 5.39
C MET A 23 10.44 5.33 4.35
N HIS A 24 10.03 6.45 3.77
CA HIS A 24 10.87 7.30 2.91
C HIS A 24 11.76 8.30 3.67
N SER A 25 11.77 8.28 5.00
CA SER A 25 12.77 9.01 5.78
C SER A 25 14.14 8.30 5.71
N LYS A 26 15.23 9.07 5.85
CA LYS A 26 16.60 8.60 5.57
C LYS A 26 16.91 7.20 6.13
N PHE A 27 16.72 7.01 7.44
CA PHE A 27 17.05 5.76 8.11
C PHE A 27 16.22 4.59 7.59
N TRP A 28 14.90 4.74 7.55
CA TRP A 28 13.98 3.68 7.15
C TRP A 28 14.11 3.35 5.66
N TYR A 29 14.38 4.36 4.83
CA TYR A 29 14.60 4.15 3.42
C TYR A 29 15.87 3.32 3.20
N GLU A 30 17.02 3.79 3.69
CA GLU A 30 18.32 3.16 3.42
C GLU A 30 18.39 1.69 3.89
N HIS A 31 17.70 1.33 4.98
CA HIS A 31 17.84 0.01 5.61
C HIS A 31 16.67 -0.94 5.35
N ILE A 32 15.47 -0.42 5.05
CA ILE A 32 14.24 -1.23 4.99
C ILE A 32 13.56 -1.03 3.63
N HIS A 33 13.12 0.19 3.33
CA HIS A 33 12.27 0.45 2.18
C HIS A 33 13.01 0.49 0.85
N TYR A 34 14.35 0.69 0.87
CA TYR A 34 15.17 0.62 -0.34
C TYR A 34 15.09 -0.73 -1.03
N VAL A 35 14.94 -1.83 -0.29
CA VAL A 35 14.77 -3.18 -0.87
C VAL A 35 13.54 -3.22 -1.77
N HIS A 36 12.45 -2.58 -1.35
CA HIS A 36 11.24 -2.48 -2.16
C HIS A 36 11.45 -1.67 -3.45
N HIS A 37 12.24 -0.59 -3.36
CA HIS A 37 12.55 0.28 -4.50
C HIS A 37 13.73 -0.19 -5.37
N SER A 38 14.49 -1.20 -4.95
CA SER A 38 15.73 -1.57 -5.65
C SER A 38 15.46 -2.24 -7.00
N LEU A 39 14.26 -2.80 -7.19
CA LEU A 39 13.79 -3.36 -8.45
C LEU A 39 12.81 -2.42 -9.16
N ASN A 40 13.27 -1.19 -9.42
CA ASN A 40 12.50 -0.22 -10.19
C ASN A 40 12.17 -0.83 -11.56
N ASP A 41 10.88 -1.06 -11.81
CA ASP A 41 10.33 -1.64 -13.05
C ASP A 41 10.41 -3.19 -13.22
N GLY A 42 10.56 -3.96 -12.13
CA GLY A 42 10.65 -5.43 -12.21
C GLY A 42 9.33 -6.20 -12.47
N GLY A 43 8.23 -5.52 -12.79
CA GLY A 43 6.92 -6.13 -13.07
C GLY A 43 6.09 -6.49 -11.83
N PRO A 44 4.95 -7.20 -11.99
CA PRO A 44 3.96 -7.40 -10.92
C PRO A 44 4.52 -8.02 -9.63
N LEU A 45 5.47 -8.95 -9.76
CA LEU A 45 6.01 -9.72 -8.62
C LEU A 45 6.93 -8.90 -7.72
N THR A 46 7.39 -7.72 -8.15
CA THR A 46 8.15 -6.83 -7.25
C THR A 46 7.32 -6.32 -6.08
N ALA A 47 5.99 -6.40 -6.16
CA ALA A 47 5.10 -6.18 -5.02
C ALA A 47 5.46 -7.02 -3.79
N TYR A 48 6.10 -8.18 -4.00
CA TYR A 48 6.53 -9.09 -2.93
C TYR A 48 8.03 -9.02 -2.64
N TYR A 49 8.79 -8.29 -3.46
CA TYR A 49 10.20 -8.05 -3.20
C TYR A 49 10.33 -6.88 -2.24
N SER A 50 10.36 -7.17 -0.94
CA SER A 50 10.45 -6.15 0.11
C SER A 50 11.13 -6.70 1.36
N HIS A 51 11.64 -5.81 2.19
CA HIS A 51 12.12 -6.18 3.52
C HIS A 51 10.94 -6.67 4.38
N PRO A 52 11.07 -7.73 5.23
CA PRO A 52 9.94 -8.24 6.02
C PRO A 52 9.25 -7.20 6.89
N LEU A 53 10.01 -6.26 7.47
CA LEU A 53 9.45 -5.13 8.23
C LEU A 53 8.65 -4.16 7.36
N ASP A 54 9.04 -3.97 6.10
CA ASP A 54 8.32 -3.13 5.16
C ASP A 54 6.97 -3.76 4.81
N PHE A 55 6.94 -5.07 4.55
CA PHE A 55 5.69 -5.80 4.35
C PHE A 55 4.79 -5.78 5.59
N LEU A 56 5.37 -6.00 6.77
CA LEU A 56 4.62 -6.07 8.02
C LEU A 56 4.04 -4.70 8.41
N LEU A 57 4.84 -3.65 8.35
CA LEU A 57 4.42 -2.30 8.76
C LEU A 57 3.68 -1.57 7.64
N GLY A 58 4.16 -1.69 6.41
CA GLY A 58 3.64 -0.98 5.25
C GLY A 58 2.26 -1.43 4.83
N ILE A 59 1.97 -2.74 4.82
CA ILE A 59 0.65 -3.23 4.37
C ILE A 59 -0.09 -4.08 5.40
N THR A 60 0.60 -4.96 6.12
CA THR A 60 -0.08 -5.90 7.02
C THR A 60 -0.70 -5.17 8.22
N ALA A 61 0.06 -4.31 8.90
CA ALA A 61 -0.41 -3.56 10.06
C ALA A 61 -1.60 -2.63 9.71
N PRO A 62 -1.56 -1.79 8.65
CA PRO A 62 -2.72 -0.99 8.25
C PRO A 62 -3.99 -1.81 8.01
N VAL A 63 -3.87 -2.97 7.36
CA VAL A 63 -5.02 -3.86 7.07
C VAL A 63 -5.58 -4.48 8.34
N VAL A 64 -4.73 -5.04 9.20
CA VAL A 64 -5.16 -5.67 10.46
C VAL A 64 -5.74 -4.64 11.43
N LEU A 65 -5.07 -3.51 11.60
CA LEU A 65 -5.55 -2.43 12.48
C LEU A 65 -6.82 -1.78 11.94
N GLY A 66 -6.92 -1.59 10.62
CA GLY A 66 -8.13 -1.08 9.98
C GLY A 66 -9.32 -2.01 10.21
N TRP A 67 -9.13 -3.31 10.00
CA TRP A 67 -10.15 -4.33 10.26
C TRP A 67 -10.58 -4.36 11.73
N TRP A 68 -9.63 -4.29 12.66
CA TRP A 68 -9.93 -4.23 14.09
C TRP A 68 -10.70 -2.96 14.44
N THR A 69 -10.26 -1.80 13.96
CA THR A 69 -10.87 -0.48 14.26
C THR A 69 -12.34 -0.41 13.86
N ILE A 70 -12.72 -1.04 12.74
CA ILE A 70 -14.11 -1.06 12.26
C ILE A 70 -14.94 -2.23 12.80
N HIS A 71 -14.38 -3.04 13.72
CA HIS A 71 -14.97 -4.30 14.19
C HIS A 71 -15.39 -5.20 13.01
N GLY A 72 -14.45 -5.42 12.09
CA GLY A 72 -14.71 -6.09 10.82
C GLY A 72 -15.09 -7.57 10.97
N ASP A 73 -15.85 -8.10 10.00
CA ASP A 73 -16.15 -9.53 9.92
C ASP A 73 -14.96 -10.30 9.32
N LEU A 74 -14.74 -11.55 9.73
CA LEU A 74 -13.64 -12.38 9.22
C LEU A 74 -13.75 -12.62 7.71
N LYS A 75 -14.96 -12.81 7.16
CA LYS A 75 -15.13 -13.01 5.71
C LYS A 75 -14.78 -11.74 4.94
N ALA A 76 -15.17 -10.57 5.46
CA ALA A 76 -14.77 -9.29 4.87
C ALA A 76 -13.25 -9.10 4.90
N PHE A 77 -12.59 -9.48 6.00
CA PHE A 77 -11.13 -9.46 6.11
C PHE A 77 -10.45 -10.34 5.05
N LEU A 78 -10.86 -11.60 4.94
CA LEU A 78 -10.26 -12.55 3.99
C LEU A 78 -10.43 -12.08 2.54
N VAL A 79 -11.64 -11.60 2.18
CA VAL A 79 -11.89 -11.02 0.86
C VAL A 79 -11.04 -9.78 0.63
N TYR A 80 -10.94 -8.88 1.62
CA TYR A 80 -10.14 -7.67 1.50
C TYR A 80 -8.65 -7.99 1.32
N VAL A 81 -8.08 -8.91 2.11
CA VAL A 81 -6.69 -9.34 1.98
C VAL A 81 -6.43 -9.87 0.58
N PHE A 82 -7.31 -10.74 0.06
CA PHE A 82 -7.19 -11.24 -1.31
C PHE A 82 -7.19 -10.11 -2.34
N LEU A 83 -8.14 -9.18 -2.25
CA LEU A 83 -8.23 -8.03 -3.16
C LEU A 83 -7.02 -7.10 -3.04
N ALA A 84 -6.47 -6.92 -1.84
CA ALA A 84 -5.26 -6.12 -1.61
C ALA A 84 -4.03 -6.76 -2.27
N GLN A 85 -3.88 -8.10 -2.23
CA GLN A 85 -2.78 -8.78 -2.93
C GLN A 85 -2.91 -8.65 -4.45
N VAL A 86 -4.12 -8.84 -5.00
CA VAL A 86 -4.38 -8.64 -6.43
C VAL A 86 -4.13 -7.19 -6.84
N GLY A 87 -4.56 -6.23 -6.02
CA GLY A 87 -4.31 -4.81 -6.22
C GLY A 87 -2.82 -4.47 -6.20
N ALA A 88 -2.06 -5.04 -5.27
CA ALA A 88 -0.61 -4.84 -5.19
C ALA A 88 0.10 -5.32 -6.47
N LEU A 89 -0.22 -6.53 -6.95
CA LEU A 89 0.29 -7.03 -8.23
C LEU A 89 -0.07 -6.08 -9.39
N TYR A 90 -1.30 -5.59 -9.41
CA TYR A 90 -1.79 -4.72 -10.48
C TYR A 90 -1.06 -3.37 -10.50
N ILE A 91 -0.93 -2.67 -9.36
CA ILE A 91 -0.29 -1.35 -9.32
C ILE A 91 1.23 -1.40 -9.56
N HIS A 92 1.87 -2.56 -9.35
CA HIS A 92 3.29 -2.79 -9.68
C HIS A 92 3.51 -3.26 -11.12
N SER A 93 2.46 -3.77 -11.80
CA SER A 93 2.56 -4.27 -13.18
C SER A 93 2.79 -3.20 -14.26
N GLY A 94 2.76 -1.92 -13.88
CA GLY A 94 2.79 -0.81 -14.84
C GLY A 94 1.48 -0.61 -15.60
N GLN A 95 0.40 -1.32 -15.26
CA GLN A 95 -0.95 -1.07 -15.77
C GLN A 95 -1.59 0.15 -15.10
N SER A 96 -2.55 0.79 -15.80
CA SER A 96 -3.25 1.96 -15.29
C SER A 96 -4.43 1.57 -14.40
N TRP A 97 -4.43 2.00 -13.14
CA TRP A 97 -5.56 1.91 -12.22
C TRP A 97 -6.38 3.20 -12.26
N LEU A 98 -7.67 3.12 -12.61
CA LEU A 98 -8.57 4.27 -12.74
C LEU A 98 -7.98 5.40 -13.62
N GLY A 99 -7.27 5.02 -14.69
CA GLY A 99 -6.61 5.96 -15.62
C GLY A 99 -5.22 6.43 -15.20
N ASN A 100 -4.69 5.98 -14.06
CA ASN A 100 -3.44 6.48 -13.49
C ASN A 100 -2.44 5.36 -13.16
N LYS A 101 -1.14 5.67 -13.17
CA LYS A 101 -0.05 4.74 -12.77
C LYS A 101 0.65 5.22 -11.51
N TRP A 102 -0.09 5.71 -10.52
CA TRP A 102 0.48 6.51 -9.42
C TRP A 102 1.59 5.79 -8.65
N HIS A 103 1.33 4.58 -8.15
CA HIS A 103 2.33 3.83 -7.38
C HIS A 103 3.52 3.37 -8.25
N TYR A 104 3.26 2.90 -9.47
CA TYR A 104 4.33 2.61 -10.43
C TYR A 104 5.22 3.84 -10.71
N GLN A 105 4.64 5.03 -10.83
CA GLN A 105 5.36 6.29 -11.00
C GLN A 105 6.05 6.80 -9.72
N HIS A 106 5.69 6.27 -8.56
CA HIS A 106 6.32 6.56 -7.27
C HIS A 106 7.68 5.86 -7.17
N HIS A 107 7.82 4.63 -7.66
CA HIS A 107 9.12 3.94 -7.76
C HIS A 107 10.17 4.77 -8.54
N ALA A 108 9.73 5.52 -9.56
CA ALA A 108 10.59 6.45 -10.29
C ALA A 108 10.78 7.82 -9.61
N LYS A 109 9.85 8.24 -8.73
CA LYS A 109 9.87 9.55 -8.06
C LYS A 109 9.37 9.40 -6.63
N LEU A 110 10.32 9.13 -5.74
CA LEU A 110 10.12 8.64 -4.36
C LEU A 110 9.36 9.60 -3.41
N LYS A 111 9.28 10.90 -3.75
CA LYS A 111 8.73 11.94 -2.85
C LYS A 111 7.27 12.32 -3.11
N ARG A 112 6.46 11.41 -3.68
CA ARG A 112 5.06 11.65 -4.04
C ARG A 112 4.29 10.35 -4.09
N VAL A 113 2.98 10.37 -3.85
CA VAL A 113 2.09 9.18 -3.90
C VAL A 113 2.51 8.11 -2.89
N TYR A 114 2.04 8.28 -1.66
CA TYR A 114 2.27 7.32 -0.58
C TYR A 114 1.03 6.48 -0.26
N GLY A 115 -0.16 6.92 -0.65
CA GLY A 115 -1.41 6.20 -0.47
C GLY A 115 -1.54 5.01 -1.41
N LEU A 116 -2.41 4.07 -1.03
CA LEU A 116 -2.67 2.84 -1.79
C LEU A 116 -3.65 3.10 -2.95
N PHE A 117 -4.70 3.87 -2.66
CA PHE A 117 -5.78 4.28 -3.56
C PHE A 117 -5.73 5.79 -3.87
N GLY A 118 -4.76 6.52 -3.32
CA GLY A 118 -4.54 7.95 -3.55
C GLY A 118 -5.56 8.89 -2.89
N ILE A 119 -6.41 8.38 -2.00
CA ILE A 119 -7.38 9.20 -1.24
C ILE A 119 -6.60 10.13 -0.29
N SER A 120 -5.70 9.55 0.49
CA SER A 120 -4.79 10.25 1.40
C SER A 120 -3.86 11.21 0.66
N ASP A 121 -3.31 10.83 -0.50
CA ASP A 121 -2.49 11.73 -1.32
C ASP A 121 -3.25 12.97 -1.80
N PHE A 122 -4.53 12.81 -2.17
CA PHE A 122 -5.39 13.92 -2.52
C PHE A 122 -5.66 14.84 -1.33
N CYS A 123 -5.89 14.27 -0.14
CA CYS A 123 -6.22 15.01 1.07
C CYS A 123 -5.02 15.69 1.76
N LEU A 124 -3.82 15.09 1.72
CA LEU A 124 -2.71 15.42 2.62
C LEU A 124 -1.50 16.08 1.95
N LYS A 125 -1.58 16.39 0.64
CA LYS A 125 -0.56 17.07 -0.21
C LYS A 125 0.85 17.21 0.40
#